data_AF-A0A947UG43-F1
#
_entry.id   AF-A0A947UG43-F1
#
_cell.length_a   1.000
_cell.length_b   1.000
_cell.length_c   1.000
_cell.angle_alpha   90.00
_cell.angle_beta   90.00
_cell.angle_gamma   90.00
#
_symmetry.space_group_name_H-M   'P 1'
#
loop_
_entity.id
_entity.type
_entity.pdbx_description
1 polymer ?
#
loop_
_entity_poly.entity_id
_entity_poly.type
_entity_poly.pdbx_seq_one_letter_code
_entity_poly.pdbx_strand_id
1 'polypeptide(L)'
;MQYWLMKSEPDEVSIDDLEAATDQRVPWFGVRNYQARNFMRDAMQVGDLAFFYHSSCAEPGIAGICEVCSEPYPDETQFATVNRYFDPKSKPENPRWLLRDVRFVEKTRLVALSELRIHPELANMRLLARGNRLSIMPVTAEEWAFINRLMADNS
;
A
#
# COMPACT_ATOMS: atom_id res chain seq x y z
N MET A 1 -10.27 12.69 5.39
CA MET A 1 -9.58 11.40 5.59
C MET A 1 -10.04 10.46 4.51
N GLN A 2 -9.12 9.97 3.68
CA GLN A 2 -9.36 8.90 2.72
C GLN A 2 -8.72 7.60 3.21
N TYR A 3 -9.20 6.49 2.67
CA TYR A 3 -8.69 5.17 2.97
C TYR A 3 -8.10 4.50 1.74
N TRP A 4 -7.04 3.75 1.97
CA TRP A 4 -6.26 3.15 0.90
C TRP A 4 -5.95 1.68 1.21
N LEU A 5 -5.52 0.97 0.18
CA LEU A 5 -4.84 -0.31 0.32
C LEU A 5 -3.56 -0.24 -0.49
N MET A 6 -2.44 -0.58 0.16
CA MET A 6 -1.10 -0.51 -0.42
C MET A 6 -0.45 -1.89 -0.32
N LYS A 7 -0.08 -2.46 -1.47
CA LYS A 7 0.53 -3.79 -1.57
C LYS A 7 2.04 -3.70 -1.47
N SER A 8 2.60 -4.54 -0.61
CA SER A 8 4.03 -4.79 -0.49
C SER A 8 4.29 -6.30 -0.55
N GLU A 9 5.42 -6.70 -1.13
CA GLU A 9 5.89 -8.08 -1.01
C GLU A 9 6.60 -8.21 0.36
N PRO A 10 6.23 -9.18 1.22
CA PRO A 10 6.85 -9.31 2.55
C PRO A 10 8.37 -9.47 2.52
N ASP A 11 8.90 -10.05 1.44
CA ASP A 11 10.35 -10.23 1.24
C ASP A 11 11.06 -8.90 0.89
N GLU A 12 10.32 -7.86 0.48
CA GLU A 12 10.85 -6.51 0.25
C GLU A 12 10.64 -5.63 1.48
N VAL A 13 9.40 -5.48 1.92
CA VAL A 13 9.01 -4.77 3.15
C VAL A 13 7.75 -5.41 3.70
N SER A 14 7.87 -6.10 4.84
CA SER A 14 6.73 -6.61 5.59
C SER A 14 6.16 -5.55 6.57
N ILE A 15 5.05 -5.89 7.24
CA ILE A 15 4.50 -5.01 8.28
C ILE A 15 5.41 -4.98 9.51
N ASP A 16 6.10 -6.09 9.78
CA ASP A 16 7.10 -6.21 10.84
C ASP A 16 8.33 -5.33 10.56
N ASP A 17 8.76 -5.25 9.30
CA ASP A 17 9.86 -4.36 8.90
C ASP A 17 9.48 -2.89 9.07
N LEU A 18 8.23 -2.54 8.74
CA LEU A 18 7.71 -1.18 8.97
C LEU A 18 7.62 -0.86 10.47
N GLU A 19 7.12 -1.79 11.29
CA GLU A 19 7.05 -1.64 12.75
C GLU A 19 8.44 -1.43 13.37
N ALA A 20 9.46 -2.15 12.88
CA ALA A 20 10.84 -2.10 13.37
C ALA A 20 11.68 -0.97 12.76
N ALA A 21 11.19 -0.29 11.72
CA ALA A 21 11.92 0.79 11.06
C ALA A 21 12.17 1.98 12.00
N THR A 22 13.22 2.77 11.71
CA THR A 22 13.44 4.04 12.41
C THR A 22 12.25 4.96 12.21
N ASP A 23 11.77 5.58 13.30
CA ASP A 23 10.52 6.35 13.36
C ASP A 23 9.27 5.57 12.88
N GLN A 24 9.36 4.24 12.84
CA GLN A 24 8.38 3.30 12.29
C GLN A 24 7.89 3.73 10.91
N ARG A 25 8.83 4.23 10.09
CA ARG A 25 8.55 4.90 8.81
C ARG A 25 9.35 4.27 7.69
N VAL A 26 8.71 4.06 6.55
CA VAL A 26 9.38 3.62 5.32
C VAL A 26 8.89 4.41 4.10
N PRO A 27 9.78 4.67 3.12
CA PRO A 27 9.35 5.17 1.82
C PRO A 27 8.60 4.11 1.04
N TRP A 28 7.46 4.46 0.44
CA TRP A 28 6.69 3.55 -0.42
C TRP A 28 7.23 3.51 -1.86
N PHE A 29 8.48 3.07 -2.00
CA PHE A 29 9.22 3.08 -3.27
C PHE A 29 8.73 2.04 -4.28
N GLY A 30 9.29 2.09 -5.51
CA GLY A 30 9.15 1.01 -6.48
C GLY A 30 7.83 0.99 -7.27
N VAL A 31 6.93 1.96 -7.04
CA VAL A 31 5.69 2.08 -7.82
C VAL A 31 6.00 2.47 -9.26
N ARG A 32 5.69 1.59 -10.21
CA ARG A 32 5.89 1.80 -11.67
C ARG A 32 4.60 1.72 -12.49
N ASN A 33 3.46 1.93 -11.83
CA ASN A 33 2.17 2.05 -12.48
C ASN A 33 1.68 3.50 -12.41
N TYR A 34 1.33 4.08 -13.57
CA TYR A 34 0.91 5.49 -13.65
C TYR A 34 -0.33 5.81 -12.81
N GLN A 35 -1.31 4.91 -12.75
CA GLN A 35 -2.51 5.14 -11.95
C GLN A 35 -2.21 5.08 -10.45
N ALA A 36 -1.41 4.09 -10.00
CA ALA A 36 -0.96 4.01 -8.62
C ALA A 36 -0.13 5.23 -8.20
N ARG A 37 0.78 5.68 -9.08
CA ARG A 37 1.54 6.92 -8.89
C ARG A 37 0.61 8.14 -8.77
N ASN A 38 -0.37 8.26 -9.65
CA ASN A 38 -1.31 9.39 -9.61
C ASN A 38 -2.12 9.39 -8.31
N PHE A 39 -2.49 8.23 -7.76
CA PHE A 39 -3.11 8.18 -6.43
C PHE A 39 -2.20 8.76 -5.35
N MET A 40 -0.93 8.38 -5.31
CA MET A 40 0.02 8.95 -4.35
C MET A 40 0.22 10.46 -4.55
N ARG A 41 0.39 10.89 -5.81
CA ARG A 41 0.70 12.29 -6.13
C ARG A 41 -0.49 13.22 -5.91
N ASP A 42 -1.66 12.85 -6.42
CA ASP A 42 -2.78 13.77 -6.60
C ASP A 42 -3.88 13.60 -5.53
N ALA A 43 -4.00 12.42 -4.92
CA ALA A 43 -5.17 12.07 -4.11
C ALA A 43 -4.85 11.75 -2.65
N MET A 44 -3.77 11.02 -2.37
CA MET A 44 -3.31 10.75 -1.00
C MET A 44 -2.90 12.05 -0.31
N GLN A 45 -3.28 12.20 0.95
CA GLN A 45 -2.86 13.31 1.81
C GLN A 45 -2.23 12.80 3.12
N VAL A 46 -1.43 13.64 3.76
CA VAL A 46 -0.88 13.33 5.09
C VAL A 46 -2.02 13.07 6.07
N GLY A 47 -1.90 11.99 6.83
CA GLY A 47 -2.89 11.50 7.78
C GLY A 47 -3.84 10.44 7.21
N ASP A 48 -3.95 10.29 5.88
CA ASP A 48 -4.75 9.22 5.28
C ASP A 48 -4.27 7.84 5.75
N LEU A 49 -5.20 6.92 5.98
CA LEU A 49 -4.88 5.57 6.44
C LEU A 49 -4.90 4.57 5.28
N ALA A 50 -4.06 3.54 5.39
CA ALA A 50 -3.97 2.48 4.42
C ALA A 50 -3.89 1.10 5.07
N PHE A 51 -4.57 0.12 4.47
CA PHE A 51 -4.29 -1.29 4.75
C PHE A 51 -2.96 -1.67 4.14
N PHE A 52 -2.04 -2.17 4.97
CA PHE A 52 -0.78 -2.74 4.55
C PHE A 52 -1.04 -4.19 4.10
N TYR A 53 -1.01 -4.41 2.79
CA TYR A 53 -1.36 -5.69 2.18
C TYR A 53 -0.11 -6.45 1.76
N HIS A 54 0.06 -7.67 2.26
CA HIS A 54 1.09 -8.60 1.83
C HIS A 54 0.67 -9.29 0.53
N SER A 55 1.47 -9.08 -0.52
CA SER A 55 1.24 -9.63 -1.86
C SER A 55 2.40 -10.54 -2.31
N SER A 56 2.15 -11.32 -3.38
CA SER A 56 3.15 -12.23 -3.97
C SER A 56 3.81 -13.23 -3.00
N CYS A 57 3.14 -13.57 -1.89
CA CYS A 57 3.62 -14.49 -0.87
C CYS A 57 2.69 -15.70 -0.70
N ALA A 58 3.08 -16.65 0.15
CA ALA A 58 2.29 -17.86 0.43
C ALA A 58 0.92 -17.54 1.04
N GLU A 59 0.84 -16.53 1.91
CA GLU A 59 -0.37 -16.13 2.62
C GLU A 59 -0.71 -14.65 2.33
N PRO A 60 -1.26 -14.33 1.15
CA PRO A 60 -1.55 -12.96 0.79
C PRO A 60 -2.77 -12.43 1.56
N GLY A 61 -2.68 -11.20 2.08
CA GLY A 61 -3.73 -10.63 2.91
C GLY A 61 -3.38 -9.27 3.50
N ILE A 62 -4.30 -8.70 4.27
CA ILE A 62 -4.06 -7.48 5.04
C ILE A 62 -3.34 -7.88 6.33
N ALA A 63 -2.15 -7.32 6.55
CA ALA A 63 -1.30 -7.65 7.69
C ALA A 63 -1.26 -6.54 8.76
N GLY A 64 -1.78 -5.35 8.43
CA GLY A 64 -1.86 -4.23 9.37
C GLY A 64 -2.34 -2.94 8.73
N ILE A 65 -2.15 -1.85 9.46
CA ILE A 65 -2.51 -0.49 9.09
C ILE A 65 -1.27 0.39 9.12
N CYS A 66 -1.16 1.29 8.13
CA CYS A 66 -0.21 2.38 8.13
C CYS A 66 -0.91 3.72 7.82
N GLU A 67 -0.25 4.84 8.11
CA GLU A 67 -0.68 6.19 7.77
C GLU A 67 0.27 6.83 6.76
N VAL A 68 -0.26 7.64 5.85
CA VAL A 68 0.55 8.49 4.97
C VAL A 68 1.14 9.64 5.78
N CYS A 69 2.47 9.77 5.81
CA CYS A 69 3.15 10.69 6.75
C CYS A 69 4.06 11.74 6.08
N SER A 70 3.99 11.90 4.75
CA SER A 70 4.78 12.91 4.02
C SER A 70 4.06 13.42 2.76
N GLU A 71 4.53 14.57 2.25
CA GLU A 71 4.23 15.06 0.90
C GLU A 71 4.88 14.19 -0.18
N PRO A 72 4.36 14.15 -1.43
CA PRO A 72 4.92 13.27 -2.44
C PRO A 72 6.25 13.82 -2.92
N TYR A 73 7.24 12.94 -3.08
CA TYR A 73 8.58 13.32 -3.51
C TYR A 73 9.17 12.27 -4.46
N PRO A 74 10.27 12.59 -5.17
CA PRO A 74 10.87 11.68 -6.15
C PRO A 74 11.29 10.34 -5.56
N ASP A 75 10.97 9.25 -6.24
CA ASP A 75 11.49 7.93 -5.89
C ASP A 75 12.95 7.80 -6.38
N GLU A 76 13.92 7.95 -5.49
CA GLU A 76 15.36 7.90 -5.82
C GLU A 76 15.78 6.57 -6.50
N THR A 77 15.05 5.47 -6.27
CA THR A 77 15.35 4.17 -6.89
C THR A 77 15.23 4.22 -8.41
N GLN A 78 14.50 5.19 -8.96
CA GLN A 78 14.33 5.34 -10.41
C GLN A 78 15.60 5.81 -11.13
N PHE A 79 16.58 6.39 -10.41
CA PHE A 79 17.80 6.95 -11.00
C PHE A 79 19.01 6.01 -10.89
N ALA A 80 18.96 5.01 -10.01
CA ALA A 80 20.07 4.10 -9.75
C ALA A 80 20.07 2.93 -10.75
N THR A 81 21.07 2.87 -11.64
CA THR A 81 21.17 1.88 -12.74
C THR A 81 21.19 0.41 -12.28
N VAL A 82 21.64 0.14 -11.06
CA VAL A 82 21.70 -1.21 -10.47
C VAL A 82 20.41 -1.61 -9.76
N ASN A 83 19.47 -0.68 -9.58
CA ASN A 83 18.22 -0.94 -8.88
C ASN A 83 17.17 -1.54 -9.82
N ARG A 84 16.39 -2.52 -9.33
CA ARG A 84 15.32 -3.18 -10.11
C ARG A 84 14.25 -2.22 -10.63
N TYR A 85 14.09 -1.04 -10.02
CA TYR A 85 13.12 -0.03 -10.42
C TYR A 85 13.72 1.14 -11.21
N PHE A 86 14.95 1.01 -11.70
CA PHE A 86 15.58 1.98 -12.58
C PHE A 86 14.68 2.30 -13.79
N ASP A 87 14.51 3.59 -14.10
CA ASP A 87 13.84 4.04 -15.32
C ASP A 87 14.81 4.94 -16.12
N PRO A 88 15.42 4.44 -17.21
CA PRO A 88 16.40 5.20 -18.00
C PRO A 88 15.80 6.45 -18.66
N LYS A 89 14.47 6.58 -18.67
CA LYS A 89 13.76 7.73 -19.24
C LYS A 89 13.31 8.73 -18.18
N SER A 90 13.49 8.44 -16.89
CA SER A 90 13.24 9.38 -15.80
C SER A 90 14.48 10.22 -15.54
N LYS A 91 14.29 11.54 -15.35
CA LYS A 91 15.39 12.48 -15.13
C LYS A 91 15.20 13.20 -13.80
N PRO A 92 16.27 13.53 -13.05
CA PRO A 92 16.15 14.25 -11.77
C PRO A 92 15.39 15.57 -11.87
N GLU A 93 15.47 16.27 -13.00
CA GLU A 93 14.79 17.56 -13.21
C GLU A 93 13.29 17.39 -13.49
N ASN A 94 12.84 16.20 -13.86
CA ASN A 94 11.44 15.88 -14.11
C ASN A 94 11.17 14.39 -13.78
N PRO A 95 11.12 14.03 -12.49
CA PRO A 95 10.97 12.65 -12.05
C PRO A 95 9.61 12.09 -12.47
N ARG A 96 9.63 10.93 -13.14
CA ARG A 96 8.41 10.23 -13.54
C ARG A 96 7.71 9.57 -12.39
N TRP A 97 8.47 9.06 -11.43
CA TRP A 97 7.98 8.26 -10.31
C TRP A 97 8.13 9.06 -9.03
N LEU A 98 7.02 9.11 -8.29
CA LEU A 98 6.95 9.75 -7.00
C LEU A 98 6.49 8.71 -6.00
N LEU A 99 6.88 8.90 -4.76
CA LEU A 99 6.44 8.10 -3.62
C LEU A 99 6.00 9.01 -2.48
N ARG A 100 5.35 8.43 -1.48
CA ARG A 100 5.16 9.00 -0.15
C ARG A 100 5.71 8.02 0.87
N ASP A 101 6.08 8.54 2.02
CA ASP A 101 6.36 7.74 3.20
C ASP A 101 5.08 7.36 3.91
N VAL A 102 5.11 6.17 4.49
CA VAL A 102 4.09 5.70 5.42
C VAL A 102 4.70 5.46 6.79
N ARG A 103 3.89 5.61 7.83
CA ARG A 103 4.24 5.28 9.21
C ARG A 103 3.36 4.13 9.70
N PHE A 104 3.94 3.22 10.47
CA PHE A 104 3.23 2.16 11.18
C PHE A 104 2.09 2.74 12.03
N VAL A 105 0.94 2.07 12.06
CA VAL A 105 -0.15 2.38 12.98
C VAL A 105 -0.45 1.18 13.86
N GLU A 106 -0.71 0.03 13.24
CA GLU A 106 -1.07 -1.19 13.96
C GLU A 106 -0.75 -2.43 13.12
N LYS A 107 -0.24 -3.47 13.79
CA LYS A 107 -0.17 -4.82 13.24
C LYS A 107 -1.43 -5.58 13.63
N THR A 108 -2.06 -6.26 12.67
CA THR A 108 -3.30 -7.00 12.91
C THR A 108 -3.07 -8.49 12.72
N ARG A 109 -4.08 -9.31 13.05
CA ARG A 109 -4.14 -10.66 12.45
C ARG A 109 -4.13 -10.53 10.93
N LEU A 110 -3.63 -11.56 10.25
CA LEU A 110 -3.72 -11.61 8.80
C LEU A 110 -5.20 -11.80 8.40
N VAL A 111 -5.75 -10.85 7.66
CA VAL A 111 -7.03 -11.02 6.97
C VAL A 111 -6.73 -11.49 5.56
N ALA A 112 -6.84 -12.80 5.36
CA ALA A 112 -6.40 -13.45 4.12
C ALA A 112 -7.25 -13.00 2.92
N LEU A 113 -6.65 -12.99 1.72
CA LEU A 113 -7.38 -12.70 0.49
C LEU A 113 -8.57 -13.65 0.27
N SER A 114 -8.43 -14.91 0.69
CA SER A 114 -9.51 -15.90 0.64
C SER A 114 -10.67 -15.50 1.54
N GLU A 115 -10.39 -15.01 2.75
CA GLU A 115 -11.40 -14.49 3.69
C GLU A 115 -12.09 -13.26 3.10
N LEU A 116 -11.35 -12.27 2.60
CA LEU A 116 -11.95 -11.07 1.98
C LEU A 116 -12.93 -11.41 0.84
N ARG A 117 -12.70 -12.50 0.11
CA ARG A 117 -13.53 -12.91 -1.04
C ARG A 117 -14.89 -13.50 -0.65
N ILE A 118 -15.08 -13.98 0.58
CA ILE A 118 -16.35 -14.61 0.97
C ILE A 118 -17.39 -13.60 1.43
N HIS A 119 -16.98 -12.35 1.69
CA HIS A 119 -17.85 -11.32 2.25
C HIS A 119 -18.54 -10.50 1.14
N PRO A 120 -19.88 -10.52 1.04
CA PRO A 120 -20.61 -9.76 0.03
C PRO A 120 -20.47 -8.24 0.19
N GLU A 121 -20.17 -7.76 1.40
CA GLU A 121 -19.88 -6.35 1.69
C GLU A 121 -18.67 -5.83 0.90
N LEU A 122 -17.77 -6.72 0.50
CA LEU A 122 -16.58 -6.41 -0.28
C LEU A 122 -16.73 -6.73 -1.78
N ALA A 123 -17.94 -7.05 -2.26
CA ALA A 123 -18.16 -7.48 -3.63
C ALA A 123 -17.67 -6.49 -4.69
N ASN A 124 -17.68 -5.19 -4.38
CA ASN A 124 -17.22 -4.12 -5.26
C ASN A 124 -15.80 -3.64 -4.96
N MET A 125 -15.11 -4.24 -3.98
CA MET A 125 -13.79 -3.82 -3.56
C MET A 125 -12.81 -3.98 -4.71
N ARG A 126 -12.08 -2.89 -5.00
CA ARG A 126 -11.16 -2.85 -6.15
C ARG A 126 -10.10 -3.93 -6.09
N LEU A 127 -9.66 -4.32 -4.89
CA LEU A 127 -8.74 -5.44 -4.66
C LEU A 127 -9.22 -6.73 -5.31
N LEU A 128 -10.53 -7.01 -5.24
CA LEU A 128 -11.15 -8.27 -5.64
C LEU A 128 -11.58 -8.30 -7.11
N ALA A 129 -11.60 -7.14 -7.77
CA ALA A 129 -11.98 -7.02 -9.17
C ALA A 129 -11.11 -7.89 -10.09
N ARG A 130 -11.77 -8.61 -11.01
CA ARG A 130 -11.11 -9.51 -11.96
C ARG A 130 -10.09 -8.73 -12.80
N GLY A 131 -8.85 -9.22 -12.84
CA GLY A 131 -7.78 -8.61 -13.62
C GLY A 131 -7.14 -7.37 -13.00
N ASN A 132 -7.51 -6.99 -11.76
CA ASN A 132 -6.83 -5.88 -11.09
C ASN A 132 -5.32 -6.18 -10.93
N ARG A 133 -4.50 -5.19 -11.28
CA ARG A 133 -3.04 -5.21 -11.18
C ARG A 133 -2.48 -3.99 -10.44
N LEU A 134 -3.35 -3.19 -9.80
CA LEU A 134 -2.90 -2.04 -9.02
C LEU A 134 -2.30 -2.49 -7.69
N SER A 135 -1.18 -1.85 -7.34
CA SER A 135 -0.52 -1.96 -6.04
C SER A 135 -1.08 -0.96 -5.02
N ILE A 136 -1.65 0.15 -5.49
CA ILE A 136 -2.29 1.17 -4.66
C ILE A 136 -3.71 1.39 -5.17
N MET A 137 -4.67 1.37 -4.27
CA MET A 137 -6.08 1.57 -4.61
C MET A 137 -6.84 2.28 -3.49
N PRO A 138 -7.87 3.08 -3.84
CA PRO A 138 -8.78 3.62 -2.85
C PRO A 138 -9.61 2.51 -2.22
N VAL A 139 -9.98 2.72 -0.96
CA VAL A 139 -10.89 1.89 -0.18
C VAL A 139 -12.03 2.80 0.28
N THR A 140 -13.28 2.36 0.15
CA THR A 140 -14.41 3.19 0.62
C THR A 140 -14.50 3.18 2.15
N ALA A 141 -15.21 4.14 2.73
CA ALA A 141 -15.41 4.19 4.18
C ALA A 141 -16.14 2.94 4.70
N GLU A 142 -17.08 2.40 3.90
CA GLU A 142 -17.83 1.18 4.22
C GLU A 142 -16.93 -0.05 4.19
N GLU A 143 -16.10 -0.19 3.15
CA GLU A 143 -15.10 -1.27 3.04
C GLU A 143 -14.10 -1.20 4.20
N TRP A 144 -13.60 -0.01 4.51
CA TRP A 144 -12.69 0.24 5.62
C TRP A 144 -13.31 -0.17 6.96
N ALA A 145 -14.51 0.30 7.25
CA ALA A 145 -15.21 -0.02 8.50
C ALA A 145 -15.51 -1.51 8.63
N PHE A 146 -15.86 -2.17 7.52
CA PHE A 146 -16.12 -3.60 7.51
C PHE A 146 -14.85 -4.42 7.80
N ILE A 147 -13.75 -4.14 7.09
CA ILE A 147 -12.47 -4.83 7.31
C ILE A 147 -11.95 -4.61 8.73
N ASN A 148 -12.12 -3.41 9.30
CA ASN A 148 -11.75 -3.17 10.71
C ASN A 148 -12.52 -4.05 11.70
N ARG A 149 -13.80 -4.34 11.43
CA ARG A 149 -14.55 -5.31 12.26
C ARG A 149 -13.99 -6.72 12.10
N LEU A 150 -13.69 -7.15 10.87
CA LEU A 150 -13.06 -8.45 10.63
C LEU A 150 -11.75 -8.58 11.42
N MET A 151 -10.89 -7.57 11.39
CA MET A 151 -9.61 -7.58 12.12
C MET A 151 -9.78 -7.70 13.64
N ALA A 152 -10.86 -7.14 14.20
CA ALA A 152 -11.16 -7.22 15.63
C ALA A 152 -11.77 -8.56 16.07
N ASP A 153 -12.40 -9.29 15.14
CA ASP A 153 -13.01 -10.58 15.43
C ASP A 153 -11.94 -11.70 15.44
N ASN A 154 -11.58 -12.17 16.64
CA ASN A 154 -10.71 -13.32 16.90
C ASN A 154 -11.46 -14.66 16.82
N SER A 155 -12.31 -14.84 15.81
CA SER A 155 -13.12 -16.08 15.68
C SER A 155 -12.27 -17.30 15.37
#